data_AF-A0A2A8V1X9-F1
#
_entry.id   AF-A0A2A8V1X9-F1
#
_cell.length_a   1.000
_cell.length_b   1.000
_cell.length_c   1.000
_cell.angle_alpha   90.00
_cell.angle_beta   90.00
_cell.angle_gamma   90.00
#
_symmetry.space_group_name_H-M   'P 1'
#
loop_
_entity.id
_entity.type
_entity.pdbx_description
1 polymer ?
#
loop_
_entity_poly.entity_id
_entity_poly.type
_entity_poly.pdbx_seq_one_letter_code
_entity_poly.pdbx_strand_id
1 'polypeptide(L)'
;MEHLLYRTLIYLHVLSVVASIGPFFILLPMMKKLRTAPDPILPSYLDTFRFTVQLSKHSGHVLVGTGILLVLLGPWTWTTPWIIMTLVILFCSLFFLARAFSPTLRKFGEGDADREKLVGKLHRTVWIYLILLLAMLWFMVVKPEMWA
;
A
#
# COMPACT_ATOMS: atom_id res chain seq x y z
N MET A 1 -23.09 -23.43 3.03
CA MET A 1 -22.91 -22.29 2.10
C MET A 1 -22.15 -21.15 2.77
N GLU A 2 -22.51 -20.76 3.99
CA GLU A 2 -21.80 -19.69 4.74
C GLU A 2 -20.32 -19.98 4.99
N HIS A 3 -19.98 -21.25 5.27
CA HIS A 3 -18.59 -21.67 5.51
C HIS A 3 -17.69 -21.57 4.26
N LEU A 4 -18.25 -21.71 3.06
CA LEU A 4 -17.51 -21.54 1.79
C LEU A 4 -17.30 -20.05 1.50
N LEU A 5 -18.35 -19.23 1.64
CA LEU A 5 -18.29 -17.79 1.44
C LEU A 5 -17.27 -17.13 2.39
N TYR A 6 -17.30 -17.47 3.67
CA TYR A 6 -16.36 -16.94 4.65
C TYR A 6 -14.90 -17.32 4.33
N ARG A 7 -14.64 -18.57 3.91
CA ARG A 7 -13.29 -18.99 3.46
C ARG A 7 -12.84 -18.24 2.21
N THR A 8 -13.74 -18.03 1.25
CA THR A 8 -13.45 -17.24 0.04
C THR A 8 -13.13 -15.79 0.40
N LEU A 9 -13.84 -15.20 1.37
CA LEU A 9 -13.53 -13.85 1.85
C LEU A 9 -12.16 -13.75 2.51
N ILE A 10 -11.78 -14.73 3.33
CA ILE A 10 -10.43 -14.79 3.91
C ILE A 10 -9.38 -14.87 2.78
N TYR A 11 -9.58 -15.76 1.81
CA TYR A 11 -8.67 -15.90 0.68
C TYR A 11 -8.53 -14.58 -0.10
N LEU A 12 -9.66 -13.94 -0.44
CA LEU A 12 -9.68 -12.66 -1.15
C LEU A 12 -9.02 -11.55 -0.33
N HIS A 13 -9.24 -11.53 0.98
CA HIS A 13 -8.61 -10.59 1.89
C HIS A 13 -7.08 -10.74 1.89
N VAL A 14 -6.57 -11.96 2.09
CA VAL A 14 -5.13 -12.23 2.04
C VAL A 14 -4.54 -11.89 0.66
N LEU A 15 -5.23 -12.26 -0.42
CA LEU A 15 -4.82 -11.94 -1.78
C LEU A 15 -4.71 -10.43 -1.99
N SER A 16 -5.67 -9.66 -1.46
CA SER A 16 -5.66 -8.20 -1.54
C SER A 16 -4.51 -7.56 -0.74
N VAL A 17 -4.10 -8.15 0.40
CA VAL A 17 -2.88 -7.72 1.11
C VAL A 17 -1.66 -7.89 0.20
N VAL A 18 -1.49 -9.09 -0.39
CA VAL A 18 -0.35 -9.40 -1.25
C VAL A 18 -0.34 -8.48 -2.48
N ALA A 19 -1.48 -8.27 -3.11
CA ALA A 19 -1.63 -7.38 -4.27
C ALA A 19 -1.45 -5.89 -3.91
N SER A 20 -1.64 -5.51 -2.64
CA SER A 20 -1.36 -4.15 -2.17
C SER A 20 0.12 -3.93 -1.88
N ILE A 21 0.79 -4.89 -1.23
CA ILE A 21 2.19 -4.78 -0.79
C ILE A 21 3.18 -5.08 -1.93
N GLY A 22 2.95 -6.16 -2.68
CA GLY A 22 3.86 -6.69 -3.70
C GLY A 22 4.39 -5.64 -4.70
N PRO A 23 3.54 -4.76 -5.26
CA PRO A 23 3.99 -3.77 -6.24
C PRO A 23 5.04 -2.79 -5.70
N PHE A 24 5.10 -2.52 -4.39
CA PHE A 24 6.11 -1.62 -3.81
C PHE A 24 7.55 -2.18 -3.91
N PHE A 25 7.72 -3.50 -3.91
CA PHE A 25 9.03 -4.11 -4.14
C PHE A 25 9.53 -3.86 -5.57
N ILE A 26 8.62 -3.75 -6.54
CA ILE A 26 8.95 -3.42 -7.93
C ILE A 26 9.29 -1.93 -8.08
N LEU A 27 8.66 -1.05 -7.30
CA LEU A 27 8.96 0.38 -7.31
C LEU A 27 10.41 0.68 -6.89
N LEU A 28 10.99 -0.12 -5.98
CA LEU A 28 12.38 0.06 -5.52
C LEU A 28 13.42 0.08 -6.65
N PRO A 29 13.55 -0.97 -7.49
CA PRO A 29 14.46 -0.94 -8.63
C PRO A 29 14.02 0.06 -9.71
N MET A 30 12.73 0.36 -9.82
CA MET A 30 12.22 1.34 -10.79
C MET A 30 12.70 2.76 -10.48
N MET A 31 12.89 3.12 -9.21
CA MET A 31 13.45 4.43 -8.86
C MET A 31 14.88 4.62 -9.34
N LYS A 32 15.69 3.55 -9.37
CA LYS A 32 17.03 3.60 -9.96
C LYS A 32 16.94 3.91 -11.46
N LYS A 33 15.99 3.29 -12.17
CA LYS A 33 15.71 3.59 -13.58
C LYS A 33 15.21 5.03 -13.77
N LEU A 34 14.32 5.51 -12.88
CA LEU A 34 13.86 6.89 -12.86
C LEU A 34 14.96 7.91 -12.58
N ARG A 35 16.11 7.53 -11.99
CA ARG A 35 17.27 8.41 -11.82
C ARG A 35 18.14 8.52 -13.08
N THR A 36 18.29 7.42 -13.82
CA THR A 36 19.26 7.32 -14.93
C THR A 36 18.63 7.31 -16.33
N ALA A 37 17.30 7.18 -16.44
CA ALA A 37 16.60 7.12 -17.71
C ALA A 37 16.78 8.42 -18.55
N PRO A 38 17.10 8.33 -19.85
CA PRO A 38 17.01 9.46 -20.77
C PRO A 38 15.62 10.11 -20.76
N ASP A 39 15.56 11.43 -20.98
CA ASP A 39 14.30 12.20 -20.97
C ASP A 39 13.21 11.65 -21.91
N PRO A 40 13.52 11.12 -23.11
CA PRO A 40 12.49 10.56 -24.00
C PRO A 40 11.73 9.36 -23.44
N ILE A 41 12.35 8.59 -22.53
CA ILE A 41 11.73 7.37 -21.95
C ILE A 41 11.27 7.56 -20.50
N LEU A 42 11.58 8.72 -19.89
CA LEU A 42 11.19 9.07 -18.53
C LEU A 42 9.67 9.05 -18.32
N PRO A 43 8.83 9.58 -19.24
CA PRO A 43 7.37 9.51 -19.12
C PRO A 43 6.85 8.08 -18.99
N SER A 44 7.36 7.15 -19.80
CA SER A 44 6.94 5.73 -19.76
C SER A 44 7.24 5.06 -18.43
N TYR A 45 8.38 5.40 -17.80
CA TYR A 45 8.68 4.92 -16.45
C TYR A 45 7.78 5.55 -15.39
N LEU A 46 7.44 6.84 -15.52
CA LEU A 46 6.52 7.53 -14.62
C LEU A 46 5.09 6.97 -14.71
N ASP A 47 4.63 6.61 -15.92
CA ASP A 47 3.32 5.99 -16.12
C ASP A 47 3.26 4.59 -15.51
N THR A 48 4.30 3.78 -15.73
CA THR A 48 4.43 2.47 -15.08
C THR A 48 4.43 2.63 -13.54
N PHE A 49 5.09 3.66 -13.02
CA PHE A 49 5.13 3.95 -11.58
C PHE A 49 3.74 4.31 -11.06
N ARG A 50 3.03 5.20 -11.75
CA ARG A 50 1.67 5.62 -11.41
C ARG A 50 0.71 4.44 -11.42
N PHE A 51 0.76 3.61 -12.46
CA PHE A 51 -0.05 2.40 -12.56
C PHE A 51 0.20 1.45 -11.39
N THR A 52 1.47 1.21 -11.05
CA THR A 52 1.87 0.33 -9.94
C THR A 52 1.31 0.85 -8.60
N VAL A 53 1.40 2.16 -8.34
CA VAL A 53 0.83 2.79 -7.14
C VAL A 53 -0.71 2.73 -7.13
N GLN A 54 -1.35 2.93 -8.29
CA GLN A 54 -2.81 2.82 -8.42
C GLN A 54 -3.29 1.40 -8.15
N LEU A 55 -2.62 0.39 -8.72
CA LEU A 55 -2.91 -1.03 -8.47
C LEU A 55 -2.84 -1.33 -6.97
N SER A 56 -1.75 -0.94 -6.30
CA SER A 56 -1.63 -1.09 -4.85
C SER A 56 -2.77 -0.42 -4.10
N LYS A 57 -3.17 0.79 -4.51
CA LYS A 57 -4.27 1.52 -3.89
C LYS A 57 -5.60 0.79 -4.06
N HIS A 58 -5.93 0.31 -5.27
CA HIS A 58 -7.17 -0.42 -5.53
C HIS A 58 -7.22 -1.72 -4.75
N SER A 59 -6.13 -2.49 -4.72
CA SER A 59 -5.97 -3.67 -3.87
C SER A 59 -6.16 -3.33 -2.39
N GLY A 60 -5.64 -2.17 -1.95
CA GLY A 60 -5.87 -1.63 -0.61
C GLY A 60 -7.36 -1.41 -0.31
N HIS A 61 -8.16 -0.89 -1.25
CA HIS A 61 -9.60 -0.72 -1.03
C HIS A 61 -10.32 -2.08 -0.90
N VAL A 62 -9.94 -3.06 -1.72
CA VAL A 62 -10.45 -4.44 -1.62
C VAL A 62 -10.09 -5.03 -0.25
N LEU A 63 -8.88 -4.77 0.24
CA LEU A 63 -8.45 -5.19 1.57
C LEU A 63 -9.34 -4.63 2.67
N VAL A 64 -9.64 -3.33 2.62
CA VAL A 64 -10.53 -2.69 3.60
C VAL A 64 -11.94 -3.30 3.52
N GLY A 65 -12.51 -3.37 2.32
CA GLY A 65 -13.88 -3.86 2.12
C GLY A 65 -14.05 -5.31 2.57
N THR A 66 -13.10 -6.18 2.22
CA THR A 66 -13.10 -7.58 2.66
C THR A 66 -12.83 -7.71 4.15
N GLY A 67 -11.97 -6.86 4.72
CA GLY A 67 -11.71 -6.84 6.16
C GLY A 67 -12.95 -6.47 6.97
N ILE A 68 -13.67 -5.42 6.57
CA ILE A 68 -14.94 -5.03 7.19
C ILE A 68 -15.94 -6.19 7.11
N LEU A 69 -16.06 -6.84 5.94
CA LEU A 69 -16.99 -7.94 5.76
C LEU A 69 -16.62 -9.16 6.61
N LEU A 70 -15.33 -9.43 6.83
CA LEU A 70 -14.85 -10.48 7.72
C LEU A 70 -15.16 -10.19 9.20
N VAL A 71 -15.15 -8.93 9.63
CA VAL A 71 -15.56 -8.56 10.99
C VAL A 71 -17.07 -8.67 11.15
N LEU A 72 -17.86 -8.29 10.14
CA LEU A 72 -19.32 -8.37 10.19
C LEU A 72 -19.86 -9.80 10.15
N LEU A 73 -19.23 -10.70 9.39
CA LEU A 73 -19.67 -12.09 9.22
C LEU A 73 -18.89 -13.09 10.08
N GLY A 74 -17.79 -12.65 10.70
CA GLY A 74 -16.90 -13.48 11.48
C GLY A 74 -17.13 -13.36 12.99
N PRO A 75 -16.37 -14.12 13.78
CA PRO A 75 -16.48 -14.11 15.24
C PRO A 75 -15.76 -12.91 15.91
N TRP A 76 -15.11 -12.04 15.13
CA TRP A 76 -14.27 -10.97 15.65
C TRP A 76 -15.07 -9.71 15.92
N THR A 77 -14.77 -9.01 17.02
CA THR A 77 -15.43 -7.76 17.38
C THR A 77 -14.57 -6.54 17.03
N TRP A 78 -15.22 -5.39 16.82
CA TRP A 78 -14.54 -4.09 16.60
C TRP A 78 -13.69 -3.61 17.79
N THR A 79 -13.82 -4.24 18.95
CA THR A 79 -13.01 -3.96 20.15
C THR A 79 -11.67 -4.69 20.15
N THR A 80 -11.47 -5.64 19.23
CA THR A 80 -10.25 -6.45 19.20
C THR A 80 -9.01 -5.57 18.91
N PRO A 81 -7.96 -5.61 19.75
CA PRO A 81 -6.86 -4.64 19.69
C PRO A 81 -6.15 -4.60 18.34
N TRP A 82 -5.85 -5.76 17.76
CA TRP A 82 -5.15 -5.84 16.48
C TRP A 82 -6.01 -5.31 15.32
N ILE A 83 -7.34 -5.39 15.41
CA ILE A 83 -8.26 -4.81 14.41
C ILE A 83 -8.20 -3.28 14.49
N ILE A 84 -8.28 -2.71 15.69
CA ILE A 84 -8.19 -1.25 15.87
C ILE A 84 -6.83 -0.74 15.37
N MET A 85 -5.73 -1.40 15.76
CA MET A 85 -4.38 -1.00 15.35
C MET A 85 -4.19 -1.07 13.84
N THR A 86 -4.70 -2.13 13.18
CA THR A 86 -4.63 -2.24 11.72
C THR A 86 -5.46 -1.16 11.03
N LEU A 87 -6.64 -0.80 11.54
CA LEU A 87 -7.43 0.31 11.00
C LEU A 87 -6.72 1.65 11.14
N VAL A 88 -6.12 1.94 12.30
CA VAL A 88 -5.35 3.17 12.51
C VAL A 88 -4.17 3.25 11.54
N ILE A 89 -3.39 2.16 11.43
CA ILE A 89 -2.26 2.07 10.50
C ILE A 89 -2.74 2.24 9.05
N LEU A 90 -3.84 1.61 8.68
CA LEU A 90 -4.47 1.71 7.37
C LEU A 90 -4.85 3.17 7.05
N PHE A 91 -5.55 3.88 7.93
CA PHE A 91 -5.90 5.29 7.70
C PHE A 91 -4.66 6.18 7.57
N CYS A 92 -3.67 5.99 8.44
CA CYS A 92 -2.38 6.67 8.35
C CYS A 92 -1.69 6.39 7.00
N SER A 93 -1.74 5.15 6.54
CA SER A 93 -1.14 4.73 5.27
C SER A 93 -1.82 5.40 4.07
N LEU A 94 -3.16 5.41 4.02
CA LEU A 94 -3.91 6.02 2.93
C LEU A 94 -3.63 7.52 2.82
N PHE A 95 -3.61 8.21 3.96
CA PHE A 95 -3.29 9.63 4.02
C PHE A 95 -1.85 9.91 3.57
N PHE A 96 -0.90 9.11 4.07
CA PHE A 96 0.51 9.23 3.69
C PHE A 96 0.72 8.97 2.20
N LEU A 97 0.09 7.92 1.64
CA LEU A 97 0.21 7.56 0.23
C LEU A 97 -0.29 8.69 -0.67
N ALA A 98 -1.50 9.20 -0.41
CA ALA A 98 -2.09 10.28 -1.20
C ALA A 98 -1.24 11.57 -1.14
N ARG A 99 -0.78 11.94 0.05
CA ARG A 99 -0.05 13.20 0.26
C ARG A 99 1.42 13.15 -0.16
N ALA A 100 2.08 12.00 -0.09
CA ALA A 100 3.52 11.91 -0.36
C ALA A 100 3.84 11.55 -1.81
N PHE A 101 3.07 10.65 -2.44
CA PHE A 101 3.33 10.21 -3.81
C PHE A 101 2.78 11.16 -4.87
N SER A 102 1.53 11.62 -4.73
CA SER A 102 0.86 12.46 -5.72
C SER A 102 1.64 13.74 -6.07
N PRO A 103 2.07 14.57 -5.10
CA PRO A 103 2.80 15.80 -5.43
C PRO A 103 4.22 15.52 -5.95
N THR A 104 4.86 14.44 -5.48
CA THR A 104 6.22 14.09 -5.93
C THR A 104 6.20 13.65 -7.40
N LEU A 105 5.23 12.81 -7.80
CA LEU A 105 5.06 12.38 -9.18
C LEU A 105 4.60 13.50 -10.14
N ARG A 106 3.91 14.53 -9.63
CA ARG A 106 3.55 15.71 -10.44
C ARG A 106 4.78 16.54 -10.76
N LYS A 107 5.64 16.81 -9.76
CA LYS A 107 6.88 17.58 -9.92
C LYS A 107 7.88 16.92 -10.89
N PHE A 108 7.87 15.59 -11.01
CA PHE A 108 8.68 14.89 -12.01
C PHE A 108 8.29 15.23 -13.46
N GLY A 109 7.04 15.63 -13.72
CA GLY A 109 6.57 16.01 -15.06
C GLY A 109 6.76 17.49 -15.40
N GLU A 110 7.14 18.32 -14.42
CA GLU A 110 7.27 19.77 -14.58
C GLU A 110 8.65 20.21 -15.13
N GLY A 111 9.58 19.27 -15.42
CA GLY A 111 10.83 19.51 -16.16
C GLY A 111 11.93 20.30 -15.44
N ASP A 112 11.60 21.15 -14.48
CA ASP A 112 12.52 22.06 -13.77
C ASP A 112 12.94 21.57 -12.37
N ALA A 113 12.46 20.40 -11.95
CA ALA A 113 12.72 19.88 -10.62
C ALA A 113 14.00 19.03 -10.57
N ASP A 114 14.86 19.28 -9.57
CA ASP A 114 16.06 18.49 -9.27
C ASP A 114 15.70 16.99 -9.11
N ARG A 115 15.98 16.25 -10.18
CA ARG A 115 15.62 14.85 -10.35
C ARG A 115 16.20 13.98 -9.24
N GLU A 116 17.40 14.28 -8.79
CA GLU A 116 18.07 13.54 -7.74
C GLU A 116 17.35 13.72 -6.39
N LYS A 117 16.97 14.96 -6.06
CA LYS A 117 16.18 15.25 -4.86
C LYS A 117 14.80 14.60 -4.92
N LEU A 118 14.13 14.62 -6.08
CA LEU A 118 12.82 14.00 -6.24
C LEU A 118 12.87 12.48 -6.10
N VAL A 119 13.86 11.82 -6.71
CA VAL A 119 14.05 10.36 -6.57
C VAL A 119 14.37 10.01 -5.11
N GLY A 120 15.23 10.76 -4.43
CA GLY A 120 15.54 10.53 -3.02
C GLY A 120 14.30 10.64 -2.12
N LYS A 121 13.45 11.64 -2.35
CA LYS A 121 12.18 11.80 -1.64
C LYS A 121 11.22 10.63 -1.91
N LEU A 122 11.13 10.19 -3.17
CA LEU A 122 10.30 9.06 -3.56
C LEU A 122 10.80 7.75 -2.90
N HIS A 123 12.12 7.55 -2.87
CA HIS A 123 12.75 6.39 -2.24
C HIS A 123 12.43 6.29 -0.76
N ARG A 124 12.62 7.39 -0.03
CA ARG A 124 12.26 7.46 1.39
C ARG A 124 10.76 7.18 1.60
N THR A 125 9.91 7.73 0.74
CA THR A 125 8.46 7.56 0.83
C THR A 125 8.04 6.09 0.60
N VAL A 126 8.58 5.44 -0.43
CA VAL A 126 8.33 4.01 -0.73
C VAL A 126 8.76 3.14 0.44
N TRP A 127 9.93 3.37 1.02
CA TRP A 127 10.42 2.60 2.17
C TRP A 127 9.56 2.78 3.42
N ILE A 128 9.22 4.02 3.77
CA ILE A 128 8.34 4.29 4.93
C ILE A 128 7.00 3.58 4.73
N TYR A 129 6.43 3.68 3.54
CA TYR A 129 5.15 3.04 3.23
C TYR A 129 5.24 1.52 3.26
N LEU A 130 6.32 0.94 2.72
CA LEU A 130 6.55 -0.50 2.77
C LEU A 130 6.66 -1.01 4.21
N ILE A 131 7.43 -0.34 5.06
CA ILE A 131 7.55 -0.68 6.50
C ILE A 131 6.18 -0.60 7.18
N LEU A 132 5.40 0.45 6.89
CA LEU A 132 4.06 0.62 7.43
C LEU A 132 3.12 -0.52 7.03
N LEU A 133 3.14 -0.94 5.76
CA LEU A 133 2.34 -2.05 5.27
C LEU A 133 2.79 -3.40 5.84
N LEU A 134 4.10 -3.62 6.01
CA LEU A 134 4.63 -4.83 6.64
C LEU A 134 4.25 -4.89 8.13
N ALA A 135 4.26 -3.76 8.83
CA ALA A 135 3.75 -3.68 10.20
C ALA A 135 2.26 -4.00 10.26
N MET A 136 1.46 -3.48 9.32
CA MET A 136 0.03 -3.82 9.21
C MET A 136 -0.18 -5.34 9.00
N LEU A 137 0.57 -5.94 8.07
CA LEU A 137 0.53 -7.39 7.82
C LEU A 137 0.91 -8.18 9.09
N TRP A 138 1.94 -7.72 9.82
CA TRP A 138 2.35 -8.35 11.08
C TRP A 138 1.21 -8.35 12.10
N PHE A 139 0.52 -7.23 12.30
CA PHE A 139 -0.64 -7.18 13.21
C PHE A 139 -1.76 -8.14 12.78
N MET A 140 -2.00 -8.31 11.48
CA MET A 140 -3.01 -9.25 10.95
C MET A 140 -2.62 -10.72 11.16
N VAL A 141 -1.33 -11.05 11.07
CA VAL A 141 -0.83 -12.42 11.18
C VAL A 141 -0.66 -12.84 12.64
N VAL A 142 0.00 -11.99 13.44
CA VAL A 142 0.37 -12.31 14.82
C VAL A 142 -0.77 -12.05 15.80
N LYS A 143 -1.68 -11.12 15.46
CA LYS A 143 -2.87 -10.77 16.27
C LYS A 143 -2.52 -10.53 17.75
N PRO A 144 -1.57 -9.61 18.06
CA PRO A 144 -1.14 -9.40 19.42
C PRO A 144 -2.29 -8.91 20.31
N GLU A 145 -2.48 -9.55 21.46
CA GLU A 145 -3.43 -9.12 22.49
C GLU A 145 -2.76 -8.05 23.36
N MET A 146 -2.88 -6.79 22.92
CA MET A 146 -2.30 -5.64 23.63
C MET A 146 -3.12 -5.25 24.86
N TRP A 147 -4.43 -5.54 24.83
CA TRP A 147 -5.36 -5.41 25.93
C TRP A 147 -6.53 -6.38 25.67
N ALA A 148 -6.97 -7.13 26.69
CA ALA A 148 -8.13 -8.02 26.60
C ALA A 148 -9.34 -7.36 27.24
#